data_AF-A0A167QB32-F1
#
_entry.id   AF-A0A167QB32-F1
#
_cell.length_a   1.000
_cell.length_b   1.000
_cell.length_c   1.000
_cell.angle_alpha   90.00
_cell.angle_beta   90.00
_cell.angle_gamma   90.00
#
_symmetry.space_group_name_H-M   'P 1'
#
loop_
_entity.id
_entity.type
_entity.pdbx_description
1 polymer ?
#
loop_
_entity_poly.entity_id
_entity_poly.type
_entity_poly.pdbx_seq_one_letter_code
_entity_poly.pdbx_strand_id
1 'polypeptide(L)'
;MASEETPVTEAAAPEAPTTAAADPASPAPTPAAAAAASSSFFLRVPSKYAATAKASPSETAVPPLPPPPPPPDWLLRTWSVTHSTLAMWRTAQNVRIRYRARSPDRRGRARNEDRVEYESNRPGRRGGVKSVEGVNVLGGGGSGSSSSSRSFDGTFDWRGKGWLGFPLAGGTGTGAGADTDTDTERWVVTWFAPTFFTKEGIDVYSDRREGVSAATVAGIEAAMRTSWPAPLAALAQTLAPVDIRLPWQEA
;
A
#
# COMPACT_ATOMS: atom_id res chain seq x y z
N MET A 1 -27.28 61.34 28.58
CA MET A 1 -27.04 61.78 29.96
C MET A 1 -27.75 60.80 30.89
N ALA A 2 -27.13 60.55 32.04
CA ALA A 2 -27.45 59.61 33.12
C ALA A 2 -26.98 58.15 32.89
N SER A 3 -25.83 57.89 33.52
CA SER A 3 -25.19 56.62 33.84
C SER A 3 -25.79 56.01 35.11
N GLU A 4 -25.61 54.70 35.32
CA GLU A 4 -25.45 53.95 36.59
C GLU A 4 -25.71 52.46 36.29
N GLU A 5 -25.13 51.44 36.89
CA GLU A 5 -23.86 51.19 37.59
C GLU A 5 -23.80 49.65 37.73
N THR A 6 -22.66 49.03 37.46
CA THR A 6 -22.39 47.60 37.74
C THR A 6 -21.99 47.42 39.21
N PRO A 7 -22.16 46.21 39.76
CA PRO A 7 -21.17 45.72 40.71
C PRO A 7 -20.54 44.37 40.32
N VAL A 8 -19.27 44.31 40.69
CA VAL A 8 -18.27 43.26 40.57
C VAL A 8 -18.34 42.37 41.83
N THR A 9 -18.03 41.09 41.70
CA THR A 9 -17.74 40.17 42.84
C THR A 9 -16.44 39.45 42.45
N GLU A 10 -15.26 39.96 42.84
CA GLU A 10 -14.54 39.79 44.11
C GLU A 10 -14.14 38.34 44.41
N ALA A 11 -12.81 38.14 44.41
CA ALA A 11 -12.09 36.90 44.66
C ALA A 11 -11.76 36.77 46.15
N ALA A 12 -11.67 35.53 46.64
CA ALA A 12 -10.92 35.23 47.87
C ALA A 12 -10.47 33.76 47.90
N ALA A 13 -9.16 33.56 47.86
CA ALA A 13 -8.46 32.52 48.63
C ALA A 13 -7.92 33.22 49.91
N PRO A 14 -7.62 32.54 51.04
CA PRO A 14 -6.41 31.70 51.10
C PRO A 14 -6.37 30.59 52.19
N GLU A 15 -5.21 29.93 52.25
CA GLU A 15 -4.54 29.25 53.39
C GLU A 15 -4.77 27.76 53.72
N ALA A 16 -3.64 27.04 53.70
CA ALA A 16 -3.33 25.76 54.35
C ALA A 16 -2.85 26.04 55.82
N PRO A 17 -2.59 25.08 56.74
CA PRO A 17 -1.69 23.91 56.56
C PRO A 17 -2.04 22.63 57.38
N THR A 18 -1.37 21.51 57.10
CA THR A 18 -0.62 20.68 58.09
C THR A 18 -0.43 19.23 57.64
N THR A 19 0.84 18.85 57.66
CA THR A 19 1.57 17.59 57.52
C THR A 19 1.00 16.37 58.25
N ALA A 20 1.01 15.19 57.63
CA ALA A 20 1.35 13.92 58.29
C ALA A 20 1.76 12.80 57.30
N ALA A 21 3.02 12.39 57.45
CA ALA A 21 3.58 11.04 57.38
C ALA A 21 3.44 10.14 56.13
N ALA A 22 4.63 9.69 55.72
CA ALA A 22 4.99 8.72 54.68
C ALA A 22 4.46 7.28 54.90
N ASP A 23 4.29 6.58 53.79
CA ASP A 23 4.49 5.13 53.67
C ASP A 23 5.33 4.85 52.39
N PRO A 24 6.31 3.91 52.41
CA PRO A 24 7.31 3.75 51.37
C PRO A 24 6.98 2.63 50.37
N ALA A 25 7.71 2.64 49.25
CA ALA A 25 7.84 1.59 48.25
C ALA A 25 6.77 1.52 47.15
N SER A 26 6.93 2.40 46.14
CA SER A 26 6.52 2.09 44.77
C SER A 26 7.79 1.87 43.93
N PRO A 27 8.03 0.67 43.38
CA PRO A 27 9.24 0.39 42.62
C PRO A 27 9.25 1.18 41.31
N ALA A 28 10.42 1.74 40.98
CA ALA A 28 10.69 2.44 39.74
C ALA A 28 10.19 1.66 38.51
N PRO A 29 9.71 2.34 37.45
CA PRO A 29 9.42 1.66 36.19
C PRO A 29 10.72 1.05 35.67
N THR A 30 10.79 -0.28 35.70
CA THR A 30 11.83 -1.05 35.01
C THR A 30 11.79 -0.64 33.53
N PRO A 31 12.93 -0.38 32.87
CA PRO A 31 12.98 -0.25 31.43
C PRO A 31 12.81 -1.65 30.84
N ALA A 32 11.57 -2.16 30.89
CA ALA A 32 11.15 -3.30 30.09
C ALA A 32 11.11 -2.80 28.65
N ALA A 33 12.28 -2.93 28.03
CA ALA A 33 12.57 -2.82 26.62
C ALA A 33 11.31 -3.00 25.79
N ALA A 34 10.88 -1.88 25.20
CA ALA A 34 10.01 -1.86 24.05
C ALA A 34 10.62 -2.79 22.99
N ALA A 35 10.12 -4.02 22.94
CA ALA A 35 10.30 -4.90 21.80
C ALA A 35 9.49 -4.28 20.66
N ALA A 36 10.09 -3.29 19.99
CA ALA A 36 9.59 -2.76 18.75
C ALA A 36 9.43 -3.95 17.80
N ALA A 37 8.19 -4.30 17.48
CA ALA A 37 7.91 -5.28 16.44
C ALA A 37 8.45 -4.71 15.12
N SER A 38 9.64 -5.17 14.73
CA SER A 38 10.26 -4.81 13.47
C SER A 38 9.36 -5.26 12.33
N SER A 39 8.69 -4.30 11.68
CA SER A 39 7.94 -4.57 10.46
C SER A 39 8.93 -4.87 9.34
N SER A 40 9.00 -6.13 8.93
CA SER A 40 9.83 -6.54 7.80
C SER A 40 9.04 -6.39 6.51
N PHE A 41 9.46 -5.47 5.65
CA PHE A 41 8.90 -5.28 4.32
C PHE A 41 9.59 -6.22 3.34
N PHE A 42 8.88 -7.26 2.89
CA PHE A 42 9.38 -8.16 1.87
C PHE A 42 8.72 -7.85 0.52
N LEU A 43 9.53 -7.54 -0.51
CA LEU A 43 9.05 -7.30 -1.87
C LEU A 43 9.65 -8.33 -2.83
N ARG A 44 8.77 -9.03 -3.56
CA ARG A 44 9.18 -9.96 -4.61
C ARG A 44 9.75 -9.18 -5.80
N VAL A 45 10.85 -9.69 -6.36
CA VAL A 45 11.41 -9.15 -7.60
C VAL A 45 10.55 -9.64 -8.78
N PRO A 46 10.11 -8.74 -9.69
CA PRO A 46 9.37 -9.16 -10.88
C PRO A 46 10.17 -10.16 -11.72
N SER A 47 9.49 -11.12 -12.36
CA SER A 47 10.12 -12.22 -13.10
C SER A 47 11.12 -11.76 -14.16
N LYS A 48 10.85 -10.63 -14.84
CA LYS A 48 11.77 -9.96 -15.78
C LYS A 48 13.16 -9.72 -15.19
N TYR A 49 13.22 -9.42 -13.89
CA TYR A 49 14.44 -9.05 -13.17
C TYR A 49 15.02 -10.18 -12.32
N ALA A 50 14.38 -11.36 -12.29
CA ALA A 50 14.78 -12.47 -11.42
C ALA A 50 16.17 -13.03 -11.76
N ALA A 51 16.57 -13.02 -13.04
CA ALA A 51 17.91 -13.45 -13.44
C ALA A 51 19.00 -12.47 -12.97
N THR A 52 18.75 -11.17 -13.03
CA THR A 52 19.66 -10.12 -12.56
C THR A 52 19.82 -10.15 -11.04
N ALA A 53 18.74 -10.45 -10.31
CA ALA A 53 18.78 -10.56 -8.86
C ALA A 53 19.68 -11.72 -8.36
N LYS A 54 19.83 -12.79 -9.14
CA LYS A 54 20.71 -13.93 -8.80
C LYS A 54 22.19 -13.67 -9.02
N ALA A 55 22.56 -12.63 -9.77
CA ALA A 55 23.94 -12.34 -10.14
C ALA A 55 24.69 -11.43 -9.15
N SER A 56 24.07 -11.03 -8.04
CA SER A 56 24.72 -10.20 -7.01
C SER A 56 25.68 -11.06 -6.18
N PRO A 57 27.00 -10.79 -6.17
CA PRO A 57 27.98 -11.59 -5.46
C PRO A 57 28.02 -11.13 -4.01
N SER A 58 27.37 -11.85 -3.11
CA SER A 58 27.63 -11.71 -1.67
C SER A 58 27.59 -13.08 -1.01
N GLU A 59 28.65 -13.32 -0.23
CA GLU A 59 29.10 -14.57 0.36
C GLU A 59 28.09 -15.32 1.24
N THR A 60 28.15 -16.64 1.14
CA THR A 60 28.06 -17.65 2.23
C THR A 60 26.81 -17.72 3.12
N ALA A 61 25.71 -17.04 2.80
CA ALA A 61 24.41 -17.31 3.41
C ALA A 61 23.39 -17.73 2.35
N VAL A 62 22.77 -18.90 2.52
CA VAL A 62 21.54 -19.23 1.76
C VAL A 62 20.53 -18.14 2.11
N PRO A 63 20.11 -17.27 1.17
CA PRO A 63 19.15 -16.23 1.48
C PRO A 63 17.85 -16.90 1.93
N PRO A 64 17.16 -16.37 2.97
CA PRO A 64 15.87 -16.90 3.39
C PRO A 64 14.92 -16.87 2.20
N LEU A 65 14.19 -17.98 2.01
CA LEU A 65 13.22 -18.10 0.92
C LEU A 65 12.17 -16.97 1.05
N PRO A 66 11.82 -16.26 -0.04
CA PRO A 66 10.75 -15.26 -0.01
C PRO A 66 9.47 -15.87 0.60
N PRO A 67 8.74 -15.13 1.47
CA PRO A 67 7.42 -15.55 1.91
C PRO A 67 6.53 -15.82 0.69
N PRO A 68 5.67 -16.87 0.71
CA PRO A 68 4.78 -17.19 -0.40
C PRO A 68 3.96 -15.95 -0.78
N PRO A 69 3.61 -15.77 -2.07
CA PRO A 69 2.78 -14.65 -2.45
C PRO A 69 1.40 -14.81 -1.78
N PRO A 70 0.68 -13.70 -1.58
CA PRO A 70 -0.67 -13.76 -1.03
C PRO A 70 -1.57 -14.61 -1.94
N PRO A 71 -2.59 -15.27 -1.38
CA PRO A 71 -3.50 -16.09 -2.18
C PRO A 71 -4.30 -15.22 -3.18
N PRO A 72 -4.79 -15.79 -4.30
CA PRO A 72 -5.53 -15.05 -5.33
C PRO A 72 -6.70 -14.20 -4.83
N ASP A 73 -7.42 -14.69 -3.83
CA ASP A 73 -8.56 -14.03 -3.21
C ASP A 73 -8.19 -12.76 -2.42
N TRP A 74 -6.91 -12.63 -2.03
CA TRP A 74 -6.35 -11.40 -1.43
C TRP A 74 -6.69 -10.16 -2.26
N LEU A 75 -6.56 -10.28 -3.57
CA LEU A 75 -6.80 -9.19 -4.50
C LEU A 75 -8.27 -8.82 -4.66
N LEU A 76 -9.21 -9.73 -4.34
CA LEU A 76 -10.65 -9.61 -4.66
C LEU A 76 -11.38 -8.59 -3.78
N ARG A 77 -10.99 -7.32 -3.93
CA ARG A 77 -11.53 -6.17 -3.23
C ARG A 77 -11.36 -4.91 -4.09
N THR A 78 -11.76 -3.78 -3.53
CA THR A 78 -11.43 -2.47 -4.11
C THR A 78 -10.14 -1.96 -3.49
N TRP A 79 -9.24 -1.50 -4.33
CA TRP A 79 -7.96 -0.92 -3.96
C TRP A 79 -7.91 0.53 -4.42
N SER A 80 -7.41 1.41 -3.58
CA SER A 80 -7.06 2.79 -3.93
C SER A 80 -5.62 2.81 -4.42
N VAL A 81 -5.35 3.39 -5.59
CA VAL A 81 -3.97 3.64 -6.04
C VAL A 81 -3.48 4.89 -5.32
N THR A 82 -2.43 4.72 -4.55
CA THR A 82 -1.93 5.74 -3.62
C THR A 82 -0.67 6.41 -4.15
N HIS A 83 0.18 5.63 -4.80
CA HIS A 83 1.41 6.08 -5.41
C HIS A 83 1.59 5.35 -6.73
N SER A 84 2.19 6.02 -7.70
CA SER A 84 2.48 5.44 -9.00
C SER A 84 3.67 6.12 -9.65
N THR A 85 4.35 5.41 -10.54
CA THR A 85 5.34 5.98 -11.48
C THR A 85 4.69 6.42 -12.80
N LEU A 86 3.43 6.10 -13.06
CA LEU A 86 2.74 6.46 -14.30
C LEU A 86 2.38 7.94 -14.34
N ALA A 87 2.89 8.63 -15.36
CA ALA A 87 2.58 10.04 -15.60
C ALA A 87 1.07 10.29 -15.83
N MET A 88 0.31 9.32 -16.36
CA MET A 88 -1.12 9.51 -16.61
C MET A 88 -1.92 9.77 -15.31
N TRP A 89 -1.51 9.15 -14.20
CA TRP A 89 -2.18 9.32 -12.90
C TRP A 89 -1.89 10.67 -12.25
N ARG A 90 -0.90 11.44 -12.73
CA ARG A 90 -0.65 12.81 -12.27
C ARG A 90 -1.81 13.77 -12.57
N THR A 91 -2.60 13.45 -13.60
CA THR A 91 -3.76 14.25 -13.98
C THR A 91 -5.10 13.58 -13.64
N ALA A 92 -5.05 12.60 -12.74
CA ALA A 92 -6.19 11.87 -12.21
C ALA A 92 -6.21 11.94 -10.67
N GLN A 93 -7.38 11.67 -10.10
CA GLN A 93 -7.57 11.50 -8.67
C GLN A 93 -8.52 10.33 -8.42
N ASN A 94 -8.55 9.84 -7.17
CA ASN A 94 -9.46 8.77 -6.73
C ASN A 94 -9.39 7.54 -7.63
N VAL A 95 -8.16 7.18 -8.03
CA VAL A 95 -7.91 6.01 -8.87
C VAL A 95 -8.17 4.76 -8.05
N ARG A 96 -9.12 3.95 -8.49
CA ARG A 96 -9.64 2.78 -7.78
C ARG A 96 -9.59 1.57 -8.70
N ILE A 97 -9.22 0.43 -8.15
CA ILE A 97 -9.13 -0.82 -8.88
C ILE A 97 -9.98 -1.84 -8.16
N ARG A 98 -11.06 -2.29 -8.80
CA ARG A 98 -11.97 -3.29 -8.24
C ARG A 98 -11.70 -4.63 -8.91
N TYR A 99 -11.26 -5.60 -8.12
CA TYR A 99 -11.13 -6.97 -8.58
C TYR A 99 -12.32 -7.83 -8.16
N ARG A 100 -12.83 -8.65 -9.08
CA ARG A 100 -13.87 -9.65 -8.77
C ARG A 100 -13.53 -11.00 -9.38
N ALA A 101 -13.89 -12.08 -8.71
CA ALA A 101 -13.64 -13.43 -9.21
C ALA A 101 -14.37 -13.64 -10.54
N ARG A 102 -13.75 -14.41 -11.43
CA ARG A 102 -14.37 -14.90 -12.67
C ARG A 102 -14.23 -16.40 -12.77
N SER A 103 -15.14 -17.01 -13.54
CA SER A 103 -15.04 -18.42 -13.89
C SER A 103 -13.66 -18.69 -14.51
N PRO A 104 -13.01 -19.83 -14.18
CA PRO A 104 -11.72 -20.20 -14.78
C PRO A 104 -11.77 -20.23 -16.31
N ASP A 105 -10.61 -20.10 -16.95
CA ASP A 105 -10.52 -20.20 -18.41
C ASP A 105 -10.73 -21.63 -18.93
N ARG A 106 -10.70 -21.82 -20.26
CA ARG A 106 -10.87 -23.15 -20.88
C ARG A 106 -9.81 -24.17 -20.44
N ARG A 107 -8.70 -23.71 -19.87
CA ARG A 107 -7.61 -24.53 -19.33
C ARG A 107 -7.67 -24.68 -17.81
N GLY A 108 -8.76 -24.20 -17.17
CA GLY A 108 -8.95 -24.24 -15.73
C GLY A 108 -8.14 -23.21 -14.94
N ARG A 109 -7.50 -22.23 -15.59
CA ARG A 109 -6.73 -21.19 -14.90
C ARG A 109 -7.66 -20.20 -14.23
N ALA A 110 -7.37 -19.85 -12.98
CA ALA A 110 -8.12 -18.85 -12.24
C ALA A 110 -8.09 -17.49 -12.96
N ARG A 111 -9.20 -16.76 -12.85
CA ARG A 111 -9.35 -15.43 -13.45
C ARG A 111 -10.06 -14.48 -12.51
N ASN A 112 -9.77 -13.20 -12.66
CA ASN A 112 -10.52 -12.12 -12.05
C ASN A 112 -10.77 -11.03 -13.09
N GLU A 113 -11.91 -10.35 -12.98
CA GLU A 113 -12.09 -9.06 -13.64
C GLU A 113 -11.41 -7.96 -12.83
N ASP A 114 -11.03 -6.93 -13.54
CA ASP A 114 -10.42 -5.71 -13.05
C ASP A 114 -11.19 -4.53 -13.65
N ARG A 115 -11.71 -3.66 -12.79
CA ARG A 115 -12.30 -2.38 -13.20
C ARG A 115 -11.55 -1.25 -12.53
N VAL A 116 -10.84 -0.47 -13.34
CA VAL A 116 -10.13 0.74 -12.92
C VAL A 116 -11.04 1.94 -13.10
N GLU A 117 -11.31 2.70 -12.04
CA GLU A 117 -12.15 3.90 -12.02
C GLU A 117 -11.34 5.11 -11.57
N TYR A 118 -11.45 6.24 -12.25
CA TYR A 118 -10.72 7.45 -11.87
C TYR A 118 -11.43 8.72 -12.32
N GLU A 119 -11.11 9.83 -11.64
CA GLU A 119 -11.62 11.16 -11.95
C GLU A 119 -10.47 12.04 -12.47
N SER A 120 -10.77 13.13 -13.18
CA SER A 120 -9.73 14.11 -13.52
C SER A 120 -9.55 15.11 -12.37
N ASN A 121 -8.31 15.43 -12.03
CA ASN A 121 -7.98 16.52 -11.10
C ASN A 121 -7.68 17.85 -11.82
N ARG A 122 -7.84 17.92 -13.16
CA ARG A 122 -7.49 19.11 -13.94
C ARG A 122 -8.46 20.26 -13.64
N PRO A 123 -7.96 21.46 -13.30
CA PRO A 123 -8.81 22.64 -13.10
C PRO A 123 -9.73 22.89 -14.30
N GLY A 124 -11.00 23.22 -14.03
CA GLY A 124 -11.98 23.52 -15.08
C GLY A 124 -12.53 22.30 -15.84
N ARG A 125 -12.00 21.09 -15.62
CA ARG A 125 -12.60 19.85 -16.13
C ARG A 125 -13.40 19.16 -15.03
N ARG A 126 -14.69 19.52 -14.91
CA ARG A 126 -15.67 18.65 -14.23
C ARG A 126 -15.97 17.47 -15.15
N GLY A 127 -15.15 16.44 -15.07
CA GLY A 127 -15.40 15.16 -15.74
C GLY A 127 -15.99 14.17 -14.75
N GLY A 128 -17.02 13.43 -15.15
CA GLY A 128 -17.50 12.28 -14.39
C GLY A 128 -16.45 11.17 -14.27
N VAL A 129 -16.81 10.10 -13.57
CA VAL A 129 -15.95 8.94 -13.37
C VAL A 129 -15.65 8.27 -14.72
N LYS A 130 -14.36 8.06 -15.02
CA LYS A 130 -13.91 7.26 -16.15
C LYS A 130 -13.62 5.85 -15.68
N SER A 131 -13.90 4.86 -16.52
CA SER A 131 -13.64 3.45 -16.20
C SER A 131 -12.93 2.70 -17.33
N VAL A 132 -12.05 1.79 -16.96
CA VAL A 132 -11.41 0.81 -17.85
C VAL A 132 -11.64 -0.58 -17.29
N GLU A 133 -12.01 -1.53 -18.13
CA GLU A 133 -12.28 -2.92 -17.74
C GLU A 133 -11.28 -3.89 -18.37
N GLY A 134 -10.87 -4.88 -17.58
CA GLY A 134 -9.96 -5.94 -17.96
C GLY A 134 -10.23 -7.25 -17.24
N VAL A 135 -9.51 -8.28 -17.68
CA VAL A 135 -9.55 -9.64 -17.12
C VAL A 135 -8.12 -10.11 -16.91
N ASN A 136 -7.81 -10.50 -15.69
CA ASN A 136 -6.57 -11.11 -15.30
C ASN A 136 -6.67 -12.63 -15.39
N VAL A 137 -5.64 -13.26 -15.94
CA VAL A 137 -5.44 -14.70 -15.91
C VAL A 137 -4.24 -15.00 -15.02
N LEU A 138 -4.49 -15.63 -13.88
CA LEU A 138 -3.44 -15.88 -12.88
C LEU A 138 -2.47 -16.98 -13.36
N GLY A 139 -1.19 -16.84 -13.02
CA GLY A 139 -0.11 -17.74 -13.47
C GLY A 139 0.31 -17.50 -14.92
N GLY A 140 0.27 -16.24 -15.37
CA GLY A 140 0.54 -15.80 -16.74
C GLY A 140 2.01 -15.54 -17.08
N GLY A 141 2.97 -15.99 -16.28
CA GLY A 141 4.39 -15.79 -16.57
C GLY A 141 4.89 -16.71 -17.70
N GLY A 142 5.04 -16.18 -18.92
CA GLY A 142 5.71 -16.87 -20.02
C GLY A 142 7.19 -17.18 -19.72
N SER A 143 7.45 -18.33 -19.09
CA SER A 143 8.63 -19.18 -19.28
C SER A 143 8.44 -20.47 -18.50
N GLY A 144 8.04 -21.54 -19.18
CA GLY A 144 8.47 -22.94 -18.94
C GLY A 144 8.45 -23.56 -17.53
N SER A 145 7.91 -22.95 -16.49
CA SER A 145 7.91 -23.56 -15.15
C SER A 145 6.79 -24.59 -15.05
N SER A 146 7.09 -25.82 -15.45
CA SER A 146 6.26 -27.01 -15.27
C SER A 146 6.21 -27.48 -13.81
N SER A 147 6.20 -26.55 -12.85
CA SER A 147 5.95 -26.92 -11.46
C SER A 147 4.47 -27.26 -11.32
N SER A 148 4.22 -28.54 -11.06
CA SER A 148 2.92 -29.15 -10.75
C SER A 148 2.26 -28.59 -9.48
N SER A 149 2.88 -27.62 -8.82
CA SER A 149 2.25 -26.83 -7.76
C SER A 149 1.36 -25.75 -8.37
N ARG A 150 0.04 -25.90 -8.23
CA ARG A 150 -1.00 -24.90 -8.56
C ARG A 150 -0.93 -23.63 -7.68
N SER A 151 0.24 -23.31 -7.12
CA SER A 151 0.47 -22.13 -6.29
C SER A 151 0.61 -20.91 -7.18
N PHE A 152 -0.30 -19.95 -7.03
CA PHE A 152 -0.16 -18.61 -7.59
C PHE A 152 1.20 -18.04 -7.18
N ASP A 153 1.95 -17.50 -8.14
CA ASP A 153 3.31 -16.98 -7.93
C ASP A 153 3.35 -15.45 -7.77
N GLY A 154 2.17 -14.81 -7.77
CA GLY A 154 2.01 -13.37 -7.82
C GLY A 154 1.86 -12.81 -9.24
N THR A 155 2.00 -13.64 -10.29
CA THR A 155 1.94 -13.18 -11.68
C THR A 155 0.58 -13.37 -12.31
N PHE A 156 0.18 -12.44 -13.17
CA PHE A 156 -1.02 -12.60 -13.99
C PHE A 156 -0.85 -11.92 -15.35
N ASP A 157 -1.54 -12.48 -16.35
CA ASP A 157 -1.72 -11.86 -17.66
C ASP A 157 -3.00 -11.04 -17.64
N TRP A 158 -2.88 -9.72 -17.76
CA TRP A 158 -4.05 -8.86 -17.91
C TRP A 158 -4.47 -8.77 -19.38
N ARG A 159 -5.79 -8.78 -19.61
CA ARG A 159 -6.44 -8.64 -20.92
C ARG A 159 -7.66 -7.74 -20.79
N GLY A 160 -7.59 -6.50 -21.26
CA GLY A 160 -8.72 -5.56 -21.20
C GLY A 160 -8.97 -4.76 -22.47
N LYS A 161 -9.96 -3.86 -22.39
CA LYS A 161 -10.23 -2.82 -23.40
C LYS A 161 -9.26 -1.65 -23.15
N GLY A 162 -8.04 -1.78 -23.64
CA GLY A 162 -6.88 -0.93 -23.30
C GLY A 162 -5.66 -1.82 -23.03
N TRP A 163 -4.45 -1.30 -22.81
CA TRP A 163 -3.20 -2.10 -22.67
C TRP A 163 -2.47 -1.82 -21.34
N LEU A 164 -2.66 -2.62 -20.28
CA LEU A 164 -1.79 -2.62 -19.09
C LEU A 164 -1.63 -4.05 -18.54
N GLY A 165 -0.40 -4.58 -18.43
CA GLY A 165 -0.13 -5.91 -17.84
C GLY A 165 0.66 -5.81 -16.54
N PHE A 166 0.13 -6.34 -15.43
CA PHE A 166 0.73 -6.20 -14.08
C PHE A 166 1.12 -7.56 -13.48
N PRO A 167 2.33 -7.75 -12.94
CA PRO A 167 2.52 -8.71 -11.84
C PRO A 167 2.49 -8.04 -10.46
N LEU A 168 1.98 -8.80 -9.49
CA LEU A 168 1.79 -8.41 -8.10
C LEU A 168 2.95 -8.82 -7.20
N ALA A 169 3.36 -7.92 -6.32
CA ALA A 169 4.03 -8.22 -5.07
C ALA A 169 3.18 -7.65 -3.92
N GLY A 170 2.32 -8.47 -3.32
CA GLY A 170 1.50 -8.06 -2.18
C GLY A 170 2.10 -8.48 -0.84
N GLY A 171 1.90 -7.68 0.20
CA GLY A 171 2.32 -7.97 1.57
C GLY A 171 1.35 -7.33 2.58
N THR A 172 1.34 -7.84 3.80
CA THR A 172 0.70 -7.18 4.95
C THR A 172 1.79 -6.50 5.77
N GLY A 173 1.62 -5.21 6.05
CA GLY A 173 2.48 -4.47 6.98
C GLY A 173 1.63 -3.86 8.08
N THR A 174 1.92 -4.20 9.33
CA THR A 174 1.36 -3.50 10.49
C THR A 174 2.19 -2.24 10.74
N GLY A 175 1.66 -1.06 10.42
CA GLY A 175 2.29 0.20 10.83
C GLY A 175 2.17 0.37 12.34
N ALA A 176 3.29 0.50 13.06
CA ALA A 176 3.29 0.82 14.48
C ALA A 176 2.91 2.29 14.70
N GLY A 177 1.63 2.53 15.00
CA GLY A 177 1.16 3.65 15.79
C GLY A 177 0.27 3.06 16.86
N ALA A 178 0.67 3.16 18.12
CA ALA A 178 -0.11 2.65 19.23
C ALA A 178 -1.49 3.31 19.24
N ASP A 179 -2.52 2.58 18.84
CA ASP A 179 -3.62 2.29 19.74
C ASP A 179 -4.41 1.07 19.28
N THR A 180 -4.95 0.39 20.28
CA THR A 180 -5.66 -0.90 20.27
C THR A 180 -6.43 -1.32 18.99
N ASP A 181 -6.18 -2.58 18.60
CA ASP A 181 -7.09 -3.54 17.93
C ASP A 181 -7.74 -3.10 16.58
N THR A 182 -7.52 -3.87 15.51
CA THR A 182 -8.14 -3.81 14.15
C THR A 182 -7.50 -3.01 12.99
N ASP A 183 -6.54 -2.09 13.18
CA ASP A 183 -6.04 -1.25 12.06
C ASP A 183 -4.90 -1.90 11.23
N THR A 184 -5.12 -3.13 10.74
CA THR A 184 -4.17 -3.77 9.81
C THR A 184 -4.28 -3.15 8.42
N GLU A 185 -3.33 -2.30 8.08
CA GLU A 185 -3.19 -1.74 6.74
C GLU A 185 -2.80 -2.81 5.72
N ARG A 186 -3.67 -3.03 4.73
CA ARG A 186 -3.38 -3.94 3.62
C ARG A 186 -2.96 -3.13 2.42
N TRP A 187 -1.84 -3.53 1.84
CA TRP A 187 -1.27 -2.86 0.69
C TRP A 187 -0.77 -3.86 -0.33
N VAL A 188 -0.59 -3.38 -1.55
CA VAL A 188 -0.05 -4.17 -2.65
C VAL A 188 0.88 -3.30 -3.47
N VAL A 189 2.02 -3.85 -3.86
CA VAL A 189 2.90 -3.25 -4.86
C VAL A 189 2.70 -4.01 -6.15
N THR A 190 2.46 -3.30 -7.25
CA THR A 190 2.40 -3.93 -8.58
C THR A 190 3.47 -3.34 -9.46
N TRP A 191 4.20 -4.21 -10.14
CA TRP A 191 5.02 -3.81 -11.27
C TRP A 191 4.24 -4.07 -12.55
N PHE A 192 4.50 -3.34 -13.62
CA PHE A 192 3.95 -3.66 -14.94
C PHE A 192 5.00 -3.50 -16.02
N ALA A 193 5.02 -4.45 -16.94
CA ALA A 193 5.91 -4.44 -18.10
C ALA A 193 5.53 -3.29 -19.05
N PRO A 194 6.52 -2.72 -19.78
CA PRO A 194 6.20 -1.71 -20.77
C PRO A 194 5.30 -2.30 -21.87
N THR A 195 4.33 -1.49 -22.30
CA THR A 195 3.51 -1.75 -23.49
C THR A 195 3.87 -0.72 -24.57
N PHE A 196 3.26 -0.76 -25.76
CA PHE A 196 3.52 0.32 -26.72
C PHE A 196 2.90 1.67 -26.31
N PHE A 197 2.00 1.70 -25.31
CA PHE A 197 1.33 2.93 -24.87
C PHE A 197 1.76 3.41 -23.48
N THR A 198 2.32 2.50 -22.68
CA THR A 198 2.75 2.79 -21.31
C THR A 198 4.19 2.36 -21.13
N LYS A 199 4.99 3.23 -20.50
CA LYS A 199 6.31 2.83 -20.01
C LYS A 199 6.14 1.79 -18.90
N GLU A 200 7.22 1.09 -18.61
CA GLU A 200 7.34 0.29 -17.40
C GLU A 200 7.05 1.13 -16.16
N GLY A 201 6.48 0.52 -15.13
CA GLY A 201 6.22 1.26 -13.90
C GLY A 201 5.74 0.41 -12.73
N ILE A 202 5.45 1.12 -11.65
CA ILE A 202 5.11 0.59 -10.34
C ILE A 202 3.92 1.37 -9.81
N ASP A 203 2.96 0.66 -9.22
CA ASP A 203 1.90 1.25 -8.42
C ASP A 203 1.91 0.67 -7.00
N VAL A 204 1.47 1.48 -6.04
CA VAL A 204 1.21 1.07 -4.64
C VAL A 204 -0.27 1.27 -4.33
N TYR A 205 -0.90 0.21 -3.87
CA TYR A 205 -2.31 0.15 -3.55
C TYR A 205 -2.53 0.08 -2.04
N SER A 206 -3.68 0.58 -1.59
CA SER A 206 -4.22 0.39 -0.23
C SER A 206 -5.68 -0.06 -0.34
N ASP A 207 -6.15 -0.89 0.58
CA ASP A 207 -7.58 -1.21 0.65
C ASP A 207 -8.39 -0.14 1.41
N ARG A 208 -7.71 0.83 2.04
CA ARG A 208 -8.31 2.03 2.65
C ARG A 208 -8.61 3.07 1.59
N ARG A 209 -9.64 3.89 1.82
CA ARG A 209 -10.05 4.92 0.84
C ARG A 209 -9.12 6.13 0.86
N GLU A 210 -8.54 6.39 2.02
CA GLU A 210 -7.62 7.46 2.35
C GLU A 210 -6.20 7.19 1.80
N GLY A 211 -5.95 5.96 1.37
CA GLY A 211 -4.67 5.50 0.88
C GLY A 211 -3.85 4.77 1.93
N VAL A 212 -2.54 4.74 1.72
CA VAL A 212 -1.57 4.05 2.58
C VAL A 212 -0.92 5.06 3.52
N SER A 213 -0.61 4.67 4.75
CA SER A 213 0.07 5.52 5.71
C SER A 213 1.47 5.90 5.22
N ALA A 214 1.93 7.10 5.60
CA ALA A 214 3.26 7.58 5.22
C ALA A 214 4.38 6.65 5.73
N ALA A 215 4.19 6.04 6.91
CA ALA A 215 5.13 5.08 7.48
C ALA A 215 5.25 3.81 6.61
N THR A 216 4.11 3.28 6.13
CA THR A 216 4.10 2.11 5.25
C THR A 216 4.70 2.42 3.88
N VAL A 217 4.45 3.61 3.30
CA VAL A 217 5.11 4.03 2.04
C VAL A 217 6.62 4.08 2.21
N ALA A 218 7.10 4.72 3.29
CA ALA A 218 8.54 4.82 3.56
C ALA A 218 9.17 3.42 3.71
N GLY A 219 8.48 2.49 4.37
CA GLY A 219 8.92 1.10 4.49
C GLY A 219 8.94 0.35 3.15
N ILE A 220 7.91 0.52 2.32
CA ILE A 220 7.85 -0.04 0.96
C ILE A 220 9.00 0.50 0.10
N GLU A 221 9.20 1.82 0.06
CA GLU A 221 10.28 2.41 -0.73
C GLU A 221 11.66 1.99 -0.24
N ALA A 222 11.86 1.87 1.07
CA ALA A 222 13.10 1.36 1.63
C ALA A 222 13.37 -0.08 1.17
N ALA A 223 12.35 -0.95 1.21
CA ALA A 223 12.45 -2.31 0.69
C ALA A 223 12.72 -2.36 -0.82
N MET A 224 12.11 -1.48 -1.61
CA MET A 224 12.39 -1.38 -3.05
C MET A 224 13.86 -1.01 -3.31
N ARG A 225 14.39 -0.03 -2.56
CA ARG A 225 15.78 0.42 -2.71
C ARG A 225 16.80 -0.65 -2.34
N THR A 226 16.51 -1.47 -1.33
CA THR A 226 17.45 -2.48 -0.82
C THR A 226 17.33 -3.84 -1.51
N SER A 227 16.12 -4.23 -1.92
CA SER A 227 15.83 -5.61 -2.34
C SER A 227 15.67 -5.77 -3.86
N TRP A 228 15.45 -4.69 -4.60
CA TRP A 228 15.27 -4.76 -6.05
C TRP A 228 16.54 -4.45 -6.84
N PRO A 229 16.71 -5.07 -8.03
CA PRO A 229 17.83 -4.75 -8.91
C PRO A 229 17.87 -3.28 -9.32
N ALA A 230 19.09 -2.77 -9.57
CA ALA A 230 19.34 -1.33 -9.77
C ALA A 230 18.38 -0.63 -10.77
N PRO A 231 18.04 -1.20 -11.95
CA PRO A 231 17.10 -0.53 -12.87
C PRO A 231 15.70 -0.35 -12.28
N LEU A 232 15.24 -1.35 -11.52
CA LEU A 232 13.91 -1.33 -10.90
C LEU A 232 13.90 -0.43 -9.65
N ALA A 233 14.99 -0.42 -8.88
CA ALA A 233 15.17 0.52 -7.76
C ALA A 233 15.23 1.98 -8.25
N ALA A 234 15.85 2.25 -9.41
CA ALA A 234 15.86 3.58 -10.03
C ALA A 234 14.45 3.99 -10.50
N LEU A 235 13.68 3.07 -11.08
CA LEU A 235 12.28 3.33 -11.44
C LEU A 235 11.43 3.68 -10.21
N ALA A 236 11.63 2.97 -9.10
CA ALA A 236 10.94 3.23 -7.83
C ALA A 236 11.21 4.64 -7.26
N GLN A 237 12.32 5.28 -7.58
CA GLN A 237 12.59 6.67 -7.16
C GLN A 237 11.66 7.69 -7.83
N THR A 238 10.98 7.31 -8.91
CA THR A 238 9.98 8.16 -9.60
C THR A 238 8.56 7.95 -9.08
N LEU A 239 8.40 7.07 -8.09
CA LEU A 239 7.14 6.82 -7.42
C LEU A 239 6.71 8.12 -6.73
N ALA A 240 5.47 8.54 -6.97
CA ALA A 240 4.94 9.74 -6.32
C ALA A 240 3.44 9.59 -6.07
N PRO A 241 2.89 10.40 -5.15
CA PRO A 241 1.50 10.31 -4.76
C PRO A 241 0.52 10.45 -5.93
N VAL A 242 -0.61 9.76 -5.82
CA VAL A 242 -1.80 9.94 -6.62
C VAL A 242 -2.81 10.70 -5.77
N ASP A 243 -3.47 11.71 -6.34
CA ASP A 243 -4.42 12.53 -5.59
C ASP A 243 -5.60 11.69 -5.10
N ILE A 244 -5.91 11.81 -3.81
CA ILE A 244 -7.09 11.23 -3.17
C ILE A 244 -7.91 12.39 -2.59
N ARG A 245 -9.19 12.45 -2.96
CA ARG A 245 -10.17 13.43 -2.47
C ARG A 245 -11.46 12.71 -2.08
N LEU A 246 -11.79 12.79 -0.80
CA LEU A 246 -12.99 12.18 -0.25
C LEU A 246 -14.12 13.22 -0.11
N PRO A 247 -15.40 12.83 -0.22
CA PRO A 247 -15.85 11.49 -0.65
C PRO A 247 -15.56 11.25 -2.13
N TRP A 248 -15.39 9.99 -2.52
CA TRP A 248 -15.25 9.62 -3.93
C TRP A 248 -16.51 9.97 -4.72
N GLN A 249 -16.35 10.29 -6.01
CA GLN A 249 -17.49 10.25 -6.92
C GLN A 249 -17.84 8.79 -7.20
N GLU A 250 -19.12 8.46 -7.11
CA GLU A 250 -19.65 7.18 -7.57
C GLU A 250 -20.08 7.29 -9.03
N ALA A 251 -19.95 6.18 -9.76
CA ALA A 251 -20.29 6.09 -11.18
C ALA A 251 -21.79 5.85 -11.37
#